data_AF-A0A1J5Q5W2-F1
#
_entry.id   AF-A0A1J5Q5W2-F1
#
_cell.length_a   1.000
_cell.length_b   1.000
_cell.length_c   1.000
_cell.angle_alpha   90.00
_cell.angle_beta   90.00
_cell.angle_gamma   90.00
#
_symmetry.space_group_name_H-M   'P 1'
#
loop_
_entity.id
_entity.type
_entity.pdbx_description
1 polymer ?
#
loop_
_entity_poly.entity_id
_entity_poly.type
_entity_poly.pdbx_seq_one_letter_code
_entity_poly.pdbx_strand_id
1 'polypeptide(L)'
;MIRNTVQQWEPGQTVRVGFLTLTVRAAVATPGDGRPDAYLLSNAAGTQLYRFVPHHGVEKIALEGARAMLDAAKAAAARQAAVALVKAQAEARAAAAINALMAA
;
A
#
# COMPACT_ATOMS: atom_id res chain seq x y z
N MET A 1 -0.69 3.23 31.61
CA MET A 1 0.04 4.11 30.68
C MET A 1 0.21 3.39 29.37
N ILE A 2 -0.60 3.69 28.35
CA ILE A 2 -0.34 3.24 26.98
C ILE A 2 0.89 4.04 26.55
N ARG A 3 2.05 3.38 26.42
CA ARG A 3 3.17 4.00 25.74
C ARG A 3 2.71 4.19 24.30
N ASN A 4 2.54 5.44 23.85
CA ASN A 4 2.23 5.79 22.47
C ASN A 4 3.44 5.49 21.57
N THR A 5 3.92 4.26 21.59
CA THR A 5 4.94 3.80 20.68
C THR A 5 4.26 3.62 19.33
N VAL A 6 4.62 4.49 18.38
CA VAL A 6 4.17 4.38 17.00
C VAL A 6 4.62 3.03 16.47
N GLN A 7 3.68 2.23 15.99
CA GLN A 7 3.97 0.94 15.39
C GLN A 7 4.52 1.15 13.98
N GLN A 8 5.58 0.43 13.64
CA GLN A 8 6.18 0.40 12.32
C GLN A 8 5.40 -0.59 11.43
N TRP A 9 4.91 -0.12 10.29
CA TRP A 9 4.02 -0.87 9.39
C TRP A 9 4.71 -1.35 8.11
N GLU A 10 6.03 -1.42 8.13
CA GLU A 10 6.85 -1.92 7.03
C GLU A 10 6.87 -3.46 6.99
N PRO A 11 6.97 -4.09 5.81
CA PRO A 11 7.13 -5.54 5.69
C PRO A 11 8.28 -6.08 6.56
N GLY A 12 8.02 -7.17 7.28
CA GLY A 12 8.93 -7.79 8.24
C GLY A 12 8.76 -7.30 9.68
N GLN A 13 8.11 -6.16 9.90
CA GLN A 13 7.89 -5.64 11.25
C GLN A 13 6.82 -6.43 12.00
N THR A 14 6.97 -6.50 13.33
CA THR A 14 5.98 -7.10 14.21
C THR A 14 5.10 -6.01 14.82
N VAL A 15 3.79 -6.17 14.63
CA VAL A 15 2.76 -5.23 15.08
C VAL A 15 1.74 -5.93 15.99
N ARG A 16 1.06 -5.14 16.81
CA ARG A 16 -0.03 -5.54 17.68
C ARG A 16 -1.33 -4.94 17.16
N VAL A 17 -2.29 -5.81 16.86
CA VAL A 17 -3.63 -5.44 16.41
C VAL A 17 -4.63 -6.04 17.39
N GLY A 18 -5.16 -5.20 18.29
CA GLY A 18 -5.91 -5.67 19.46
C GLY A 18 -5.03 -6.55 20.34
N PHE A 19 -5.42 -7.82 20.51
CA PHE A 19 -4.67 -8.83 21.27
C PHE A 19 -3.73 -9.68 20.40
N LEU A 20 -3.79 -9.55 19.07
CA LEU A 20 -2.97 -10.32 18.15
C LEU A 20 -1.58 -9.68 17.99
N THR A 21 -0.54 -10.50 18.01
CA THR A 21 0.82 -10.12 17.60
C THR A 21 1.08 -10.72 16.22
N LEU A 22 1.27 -9.87 15.22
CA LEU A 22 1.32 -10.24 13.82
C LEU A 22 2.55 -9.64 13.12
N THR A 23 3.03 -10.29 12.08
CA THR A 23 4.11 -9.82 11.22
C THR A 23 3.53 -9.20 9.96
N VAL A 24 3.96 -7.99 9.60
CA VAL A 24 3.59 -7.34 8.36
C VAL A 24 4.23 -8.07 7.18
N ARG A 25 3.43 -8.45 6.19
CA ARG A 25 3.89 -9.11 4.97
C ARG A 25 3.86 -8.18 3.76
N ALA A 26 2.84 -7.35 3.66
CA ALA A 26 2.74 -6.34 2.62
C ALA A 26 1.82 -5.19 3.05
N ALA A 27 2.13 -3.98 2.59
CA ALA A 27 1.18 -2.90 2.48
C ALA A 27 0.55 -2.96 1.08
N VAL A 28 -0.78 -2.89 1.03
CA VAL A 28 -1.59 -2.97 -0.18
C VAL A 28 -2.33 -1.66 -0.31
N ALA A 29 -1.85 -0.82 -1.22
CA ALA A 29 -2.51 0.43 -1.55
C ALA A 29 -3.93 0.16 -2.07
N THR A 30 -4.90 0.93 -1.59
CA THR A 30 -6.28 0.93 -2.05
C THR A 30 -6.58 2.23 -2.80
N PRO A 31 -5.99 2.46 -4.00
CA PRO A 31 -6.18 3.72 -4.69
C PRO A 31 -7.62 3.85 -5.21
N GLY A 32 -8.26 4.97 -4.89
CA GLY A 32 -9.53 5.38 -5.48
C GLY A 32 -10.79 5.00 -4.67
N ASP A 33 -10.68 4.27 -3.57
CA ASP A 33 -11.82 3.99 -2.68
C ASP A 33 -11.89 4.93 -1.46
N GLY A 34 -10.91 5.83 -1.32
CA GLY A 34 -10.80 6.80 -0.22
C GLY A 34 -10.45 6.15 1.12
N ARG A 35 -10.08 4.86 1.13
CA ARG A 35 -9.75 4.11 2.35
C ARG A 35 -8.25 4.14 2.62
N PRO A 36 -7.84 4.02 3.89
CA PRO A 36 -6.44 3.79 4.24
C PRO A 36 -5.93 2.47 3.65
N ASP A 37 -4.62 2.39 3.43
CA ASP A 37 -3.98 1.18 2.93
C ASP A 37 -4.33 -0.06 3.76
N ALA A 38 -4.55 -1.17 3.06
CA ALA A 38 -4.76 -2.46 3.66
C ALA A 38 -3.41 -3.15 3.93
N TYR A 39 -3.29 -3.87 5.04
CA TYR A 39 -2.10 -4.62 5.40
C TYR A 39 -2.40 -6.11 5.34
N LEU A 40 -1.52 -6.84 4.64
CA LEU A 40 -1.45 -8.28 4.74
C LEU A 40 -0.52 -8.64 5.89
N LEU A 41 -1.04 -9.37 6.87
CA LEU A 41 -0.32 -9.77 8.08
C LEU A 41 -0.31 -11.29 8.20
N SER A 42 0.66 -11.84 8.93
CA SER A 42 0.66 -13.24 9.35
C SER A 42 0.87 -13.39 10.85
N ASN A 43 0.46 -14.51 11.43
CA ASN A 43 0.98 -14.88 12.75
C ASN A 43 2.49 -15.19 12.68
N ALA A 44 3.15 -15.30 13.84
CA ALA A 44 4.58 -15.60 13.92
C ALA A 44 4.97 -16.92 13.23
N ALA A 45 4.09 -17.92 13.27
CA ALA A 45 4.31 -19.22 12.62
C ALA A 45 4.09 -19.20 11.09
N GLY A 46 3.54 -18.12 10.52
CA GLY A 46 3.22 -18.03 9.09
C GLY A 46 2.07 -18.95 8.62
N THR A 47 1.34 -19.57 9.54
CA THR A 47 0.25 -20.53 9.24
C THR A 47 -1.10 -19.86 9.05
N GLN A 48 -1.25 -18.62 9.52
CA GLN A 48 -2.49 -17.86 9.44
C GLN A 48 -2.22 -16.49 8.83
N LEU A 49 -3.11 -16.09 7.93
CA LEU A 49 -3.04 -14.81 7.23
C LEU A 49 -4.22 -13.93 7.66
N TYR A 50 -3.96 -12.64 7.72
CA TYR A 50 -4.91 -11.64 8.14
C TYR A 50 -4.86 -10.44 7.20
N ARG A 51 -6.04 -9.86 6.93
CA ARG A 51 -6.18 -8.52 6.36
C ARG A 51 -6.46 -7.57 7.50
N PHE A 52 -5.70 -6.49 7.60
CA PHE A 52 -5.99 -5.38 8.50
C PHE A 52 -6.20 -4.11 7.69
N VAL A 53 -7.24 -3.35 7.99
CA VAL A 53 -7.46 -2.02 7.42
C VAL A 53 -7.69 -1.06 8.59
N PRO A 54 -6.90 0.03 8.73
CA PRO A 54 -7.08 1.01 9.78
C PRO A 54 -8.54 1.48 9.88
N HIS A 55 -9.07 1.56 11.11
CA HIS A 55 -10.48 1.88 11.42
C HIS A 55 -11.53 0.87 10.95
N HIS A 56 -11.16 -0.13 10.14
CA HIS A 56 -12.05 -1.14 9.59
C HIS A 56 -11.80 -2.55 10.17
N GLY A 57 -10.75 -2.72 10.98
CA GLY A 57 -10.51 -3.91 11.77
C GLY A 57 -9.60 -4.93 11.11
N VAL A 58 -9.49 -6.10 11.75
CA VAL A 58 -8.67 -7.23 11.32
C VAL A 58 -9.55 -8.44 11.04
N GLU A 59 -9.28 -9.11 9.93
CA GLU A 59 -10.03 -10.25 9.45
C GLU A 59 -9.05 -11.37 9.09
N LYS A 60 -9.32 -12.60 9.51
CA LYS A 60 -8.55 -13.76 9.07
C LYS A 60 -8.95 -14.10 7.64
N ILE A 61 -7.98 -14.30 6.77
CA ILE A 61 -8.21 -14.59 5.35
C ILE A 61 -7.55 -15.91 4.93
N ALA A 62 -8.08 -16.52 3.88
CA ALA A 62 -7.47 -17.67 3.24
C ALA A 62 -6.28 -17.24 2.35
N LEU A 63 -5.45 -18.22 1.97
CA LEU A 63 -4.32 -18.00 1.07
C LEU A 63 -4.75 -17.41 -0.28
N GLU A 64 -5.89 -17.84 -0.81
CA GLU A 64 -6.44 -17.32 -2.06
C GLU A 64 -6.81 -15.83 -1.94
N GLY A 65 -7.45 -15.44 -0.84
CA GLY A 65 -7.76 -14.03 -0.57
C GLY A 65 -6.50 -13.17 -0.47
N ALA A 66 -5.46 -13.68 0.19
CA ALA A 66 -4.18 -12.98 0.28
C ALA A 66 -3.51 -12.81 -1.10
N ARG A 67 -3.56 -13.84 -1.95
CA ARG A 67 -3.04 -13.77 -3.33
C ARG A 67 -3.82 -12.74 -4.15
N ALA A 68 -5.15 -12.78 -4.11
CA ALA A 68 -6.01 -11.83 -4.81
C ALA A 68 -5.71 -10.38 -4.41
N MET A 69 -5.47 -10.11 -3.11
CA MET A 69 -5.05 -8.79 -2.64
C MET A 69 -3.73 -8.34 -3.26
N LEU A 70 -2.72 -9.21 -3.28
CA LEU A 70 -1.40 -8.88 -3.83
C LEU A 70 -1.46 -8.66 -5.35
N ASP A 71 -2.24 -9.45 -6.07
CA ASP A 71 -2.38 -9.32 -7.51
C ASP A 71 -3.16 -8.06 -7.89
N ALA A 72 -4.21 -7.71 -7.13
CA ALA A 72 -4.90 -6.44 -7.27
C ALA A 72 -3.95 -5.25 -7.00
N ALA A 73 -3.10 -5.34 -5.97
CA ALA A 73 -2.10 -4.33 -5.65
C ALA A 73 -1.10 -4.12 -6.79
N LYS A 74 -0.55 -5.22 -7.35
CA LYS A 74 0.36 -5.18 -8.50
C LYS A 74 -0.30 -4.54 -9.72
N ALA A 75 -1.55 -4.93 -10.02
CA ALA A 75 -2.28 -4.37 -11.15
C ALA A 75 -2.55 -2.87 -10.96
N ALA A 76 -2.90 -2.43 -9.74
CA ALA A 76 -3.08 -1.03 -9.41
C ALA A 76 -1.78 -0.23 -9.55
N ALA A 77 -0.66 -0.75 -9.01
CA ALA A 77 0.66 -0.13 -9.12
C ALA A 77 1.09 0.01 -10.59
N ALA A 78 0.86 -1.02 -11.42
CA ALA A 78 1.16 -0.98 -12.85
C ALA A 78 0.35 0.11 -13.56
N ARG A 79 -0.95 0.25 -13.26
CA ARG A 79 -1.78 1.33 -13.80
C ARG A 79 -1.29 2.71 -13.38
N GLN A 80 -0.94 2.88 -12.10
CA GLN A 80 -0.41 4.16 -11.60
C GLN A 80 0.93 4.52 -12.26
N ALA A 81 1.83 3.56 -12.43
CA ALA A 81 3.10 3.77 -13.12
C ALA A 81 2.89 4.21 -14.58
N ALA A 82 1.95 3.59 -15.30
CA ALA A 82 1.61 3.99 -16.66
C ALA A 82 1.06 5.42 -16.72
N VAL A 83 0.14 5.79 -15.82
CA VAL A 83 -0.41 7.15 -15.73
C VAL A 83 0.68 8.18 -15.40
N ALA A 84 1.57 7.86 -14.45
CA ALA A 84 2.68 8.73 -14.06
C ALA A 84 3.64 8.99 -15.24
N LEU A 85 3.94 7.97 -16.05
CA LEU A 85 4.77 8.12 -17.24
C LEU A 85 4.14 9.09 -18.27
N VAL A 86 2.84 8.91 -18.55
CA VAL A 86 2.11 9.81 -19.48
C VAL A 86 2.13 11.25 -18.96
N LYS A 87 1.87 11.44 -17.66
CA LYS A 87 1.90 12.75 -17.02
C LYS A 87 3.30 13.40 -17.10
N ALA A 88 4.35 12.65 -16.78
CA ALA A 88 5.73 13.14 -16.84
C ALA A 88 6.13 13.55 -18.26
N GLN A 89 5.69 12.80 -19.29
CA GLN A 89 5.93 13.18 -20.68
C GLN A 89 5.20 14.49 -21.06
N ALA A 90 3.96 14.67 -20.61
CA ALA A 90 3.21 15.90 -20.85
C ALA A 90 3.86 17.11 -20.17
N GLU A 91 4.31 16.95 -18.92
CA GLU A 91 5.00 17.99 -18.16
C GLU A 91 6.34 18.36 -18.81
N ALA A 92 7.12 17.37 -19.28
CA ALA A 92 8.37 17.63 -19.99
C ALA A 92 8.14 18.43 -21.29
N ARG A 93 7.09 18.11 -22.05
CA ARG A 93 6.71 18.88 -23.26
C ARG A 93 6.30 20.31 -22.91
N ALA A 94 5.51 20.48 -21.85
CA ALA A 94 5.11 21.81 -21.38
C ALA A 94 6.32 22.64 -20.93
N ALA A 95 7.24 22.05 -20.18
CA ALA A 95 8.47 22.71 -19.75
C ALA A 95 9.33 23.12 -20.94
N ALA A 96 9.50 22.25 -21.95
CA ALA A 96 10.23 22.59 -23.17
C ALA A 96 9.59 23.75 -23.95
N ALA A 97 8.26 23.78 -24.06
CA ALA A 97 7.53 24.87 -24.71
C ALA A 97 7.72 26.21 -23.96
N ILE A 98 7.65 26.19 -22.63
CA ILE A 98 7.89 27.38 -21.80
C ILE A 98 9.32 27.88 -21.99
N ASN A 99 10.32 27.00 -21.95
CA ASN A 99 11.72 27.37 -22.15
C ASN A 99 11.96 27.99 -23.53
N ALA A 100 11.29 27.50 -24.57
CA ALA A 100 11.40 28.06 -25.92
C ALA A 100 10.81 29.49 -26.01
N LEU A 101 9.73 29.77 -25.28
CA LEU A 101 9.13 31.12 -25.24
C LEU A 101 10.01 32.14 -24.51
N MET A 102 10.75 31.70 -23.48
CA MET A 102 11.64 32.59 -22.71
C MET A 102 12.98 32.87 -23.40
N ALA A 103 13.34 32.09 -24.43
CA ALA A 103 14.57 32.23 -25.20
C ALA A 103 14.40 33.06 -26.48
N ALA A 104 13.19 33.52 -26.78
CA ALA A 104 12.84 34.39 -27.90
C ALA A 104 12.72 35.84 -27.45
#